data_AF-A0A644WQB9-F1
#
_entry.id   AF-A0A644WQB9-F1
#
_cell.length_a   1.000
_cell.length_b   1.000
_cell.length_c   1.000
_cell.angle_alpha   90.00
_cell.angle_beta   90.00
_cell.angle_gamma   90.00
#
_symmetry.space_group_name_H-M   'P 1'
#
loop_
_entity.id
_entity.type
_entity.pdbx_description
1 polymer ?
#
loop_
_entity_poly.entity_id
_entity_poly.type
_entity_poly.pdbx_seq_one_letter_code
_entity_poly.pdbx_strand_id
1 'polypeptide(L)'
;MAIRIGHAVMDELGKTIGATPGDQLQLKGRKTEEIGISTWYAKNSAGRVWKYYLESKDSAMAERAAKFMEQICRDSAFGYSQGKAQRWSGYKAILANGGKVSGASGDFDCSTLIFSCYILAGLNVEPDAYTGNLRVKFLATGKFKSYSDSAHVGSDKLAKRGVIYLRDGHVLMALEDGNSTETTAETAVGKIIVDGVKQWCNVRSGPGLEYTILGRAKKDEVFVLYGVDEGWYRIGFNGTTGFIFGDLASEVMPGNV
;
A
#
# COMPACT_ATOMS: atom_id res chain seq x y z
N MET A 1 -9.43 -9.39 3.75
CA MET A 1 -8.31 -10.14 3.15
C MET A 1 -7.21 -9.16 2.86
N ALA A 2 -5.95 -9.55 2.98
CA ALA A 2 -4.84 -8.67 2.65
C ALA A 2 -4.71 -8.52 1.13
N ILE A 3 -4.30 -7.33 0.66
CA ILE A 3 -4.20 -7.03 -0.78
C ILE A 3 -3.12 -7.88 -1.47
N ARG A 4 -3.29 -8.11 -2.77
CA ARG A 4 -2.21 -8.65 -3.63
C ARG A 4 -1.12 -7.61 -3.87
N ILE A 5 0.12 -8.08 -3.92
CA ILE A 5 1.32 -7.29 -4.21
C ILE A 5 2.14 -7.94 -5.31
N GLY A 6 2.79 -7.12 -6.13
CA GLY A 6 3.81 -7.54 -7.08
C GLY A 6 5.18 -7.17 -6.53
N HIS A 7 6.10 -8.12 -6.53
CA HIS A 7 7.42 -7.94 -5.94
C HIS A 7 8.47 -8.77 -6.66
N ALA A 8 9.72 -8.35 -6.53
CA ALA A 8 10.88 -9.15 -6.86
C ALA A 8 11.69 -9.38 -5.58
N VAL A 9 11.94 -10.64 -5.22
CA VAL A 9 12.64 -11.04 -4.00
C VAL A 9 13.82 -11.93 -4.35
N MET A 10 14.96 -11.62 -3.73
CA MET A 10 16.16 -12.44 -3.79
C MET A 10 15.89 -13.80 -3.15
N ASP A 11 16.34 -14.86 -3.83
CA ASP A 11 16.38 -16.24 -3.35
C ASP A 11 16.90 -16.36 -1.89
N GLU A 12 16.27 -17.23 -1.08
CA GLU A 12 16.59 -17.49 0.34
C GLU A 12 18.01 -18.09 0.55
N LEU A 13 18.71 -18.52 -0.50
CA LEU A 13 20.10 -19.00 -0.49
C LEU A 13 21.13 -17.86 -0.59
N GLY A 14 20.70 -16.59 -0.69
CA GLY A 14 21.57 -15.43 -0.59
C GLY A 14 22.52 -15.22 -1.77
N LYS A 15 22.21 -15.77 -2.95
CA LYS A 15 23.01 -15.51 -4.15
C LYS A 15 22.55 -14.22 -4.82
N THR A 16 23.48 -13.27 -4.95
CA THR A 16 23.29 -11.98 -5.66
C THR A 16 23.40 -12.10 -7.18
N ILE A 17 23.80 -13.29 -7.66
CA ILE A 17 23.86 -13.69 -9.07
C ILE A 17 23.52 -15.19 -9.13
N GLY A 18 22.30 -15.53 -9.53
CA GLY A 18 21.84 -16.88 -9.88
C GLY A 18 21.21 -16.80 -11.28
N ALA A 19 21.94 -17.32 -12.26
CA ALA A 19 21.51 -18.38 -13.17
C ALA A 19 20.30 -18.01 -14.05
N THR A 20 20.55 -18.00 -15.37
CA THR A 20 19.64 -17.86 -16.53
C THR A 20 18.25 -17.22 -16.28
N PRO A 21 17.88 -16.13 -17.00
CA PRO A 21 16.51 -15.60 -16.96
C PRO A 21 15.46 -16.72 -17.06
N GLY A 22 14.60 -16.85 -16.05
CA GLY A 22 13.61 -17.92 -15.95
C GLY A 22 14.06 -19.20 -15.23
N ASP A 23 15.13 -19.19 -14.42
CA ASP A 23 15.61 -20.36 -13.68
C ASP A 23 14.73 -20.82 -12.50
N GLN A 24 13.49 -20.32 -12.37
CA GLN A 24 12.51 -20.59 -11.30
C GLN A 24 12.80 -21.88 -10.51
N LEU A 25 13.65 -21.81 -9.48
CA LEU A 25 14.05 -23.00 -8.74
C LEU A 25 12.89 -23.45 -7.84
N GLN A 26 12.45 -24.70 -8.01
CA GLN A 26 11.67 -25.39 -6.99
C GLN A 26 12.61 -25.89 -5.88
N LEU A 27 12.80 -25.10 -4.84
CA LEU A 27 13.46 -25.58 -3.63
C LEU A 27 12.43 -26.24 -2.70
N LYS A 28 12.56 -27.56 -2.49
CA LYS A 28 11.80 -28.34 -1.49
C LYS A 28 10.28 -28.22 -1.61
N GLY A 29 9.74 -28.27 -2.83
CA GLY A 29 8.28 -28.23 -3.04
C GLY A 29 7.63 -26.87 -2.75
N ARG A 30 8.43 -25.81 -2.56
CA ARG A 30 7.96 -24.41 -2.58
C ARG A 30 8.38 -23.80 -3.91
N LYS A 31 7.41 -23.27 -4.65
CA LYS A 31 7.66 -22.45 -5.83
C LYS A 31 8.10 -21.07 -5.31
N THR A 32 9.40 -20.79 -5.26
CA THR A 32 9.89 -19.46 -4.92
C THR A 32 9.93 -18.65 -6.21
N GLU A 33 8.83 -17.96 -6.51
CA GLU A 33 8.78 -17.06 -7.67
C GLU A 33 9.62 -15.82 -7.35
N GLU A 34 10.82 -15.71 -7.95
CA GLU A 34 11.74 -14.59 -7.74
C GLU A 34 11.11 -13.24 -8.11
N ILE A 35 10.26 -13.27 -9.14
CA ILE A 35 9.31 -12.20 -9.48
C ILE A 35 7.94 -12.85 -9.47
N GLY A 36 7.02 -12.32 -8.65
CA GLY A 36 5.73 -12.96 -8.46
C GLY A 36 4.70 -12.08 -7.79
N ILE A 37 3.49 -12.64 -7.68
CA ILE A 37 2.38 -12.04 -6.94
C ILE A 37 2.25 -12.75 -5.60
N SER A 38 2.26 -11.99 -4.51
CA SER A 38 2.03 -12.51 -3.16
C SER A 38 1.02 -11.66 -2.40
N THR A 39 0.75 -12.03 -1.14
CA THR A 39 -0.12 -11.28 -0.25
C THR A 39 0.69 -10.24 0.52
N TRP A 40 0.13 -9.04 0.68
CA TRP A 40 0.80 -7.97 1.43
C TRP A 40 1.10 -8.36 2.87
N TYR A 41 2.24 -7.87 3.37
CA TYR A 41 2.68 -8.08 4.74
C TYR A 41 3.08 -6.76 5.41
N ALA A 42 2.68 -6.62 6.67
CA ALA A 42 2.92 -5.41 7.45
C ALA A 42 4.35 -5.25 7.92
N LYS A 43 5.07 -6.36 8.10
CA LYS A 43 6.44 -6.40 8.64
C LYS A 43 7.29 -7.32 7.81
N ASN A 44 8.54 -6.93 7.59
CA ASN A 44 9.53 -7.83 7.00
C ASN A 44 9.95 -8.93 7.99
N SER A 45 10.81 -9.85 7.54
CA SER A 45 11.36 -10.95 8.36
C SER A 45 12.09 -10.48 9.64
N ALA A 46 12.59 -9.24 9.66
CA ALA A 46 13.21 -8.60 10.83
C ALA A 46 12.20 -7.86 11.74
N GLY A 47 10.89 -8.03 11.52
CA GLY A 47 9.82 -7.43 12.32
C GLY A 47 9.59 -5.94 12.08
N ARG A 48 10.18 -5.36 11.02
CA ARG A 48 10.12 -3.93 10.72
C ARG A 48 9.01 -3.61 9.72
N VAL A 49 8.20 -2.59 10.01
CA VAL A 49 7.15 -2.08 9.10
C VAL A 49 7.73 -1.34 7.91
N TRP A 50 6.94 -0.99 6.89
CA TRP A 50 7.43 -0.19 5.76
C TRP A 50 7.88 1.21 6.20
N LYS A 51 8.78 1.84 5.43
CA LYS A 51 9.30 3.18 5.76
C LYS A 51 8.59 4.27 4.98
N TYR A 52 8.28 3.99 3.72
CA TYR A 52 7.60 4.93 2.84
C TYR A 52 6.50 4.24 2.04
N TYR A 53 5.42 4.98 1.84
CA TYR A 53 4.31 4.69 0.96
C TYR A 53 4.30 5.77 -0.13
N LEU A 54 4.49 5.42 -1.41
CA LEU A 54 4.52 6.37 -2.51
C LEU A 54 3.32 6.18 -3.44
N GLU A 55 2.41 7.13 -3.38
CA GLU A 55 1.19 7.14 -4.17
C GLU A 55 1.37 7.99 -5.43
N SER A 56 0.94 7.47 -6.57
CA SER A 56 0.84 8.28 -7.79
C SER A 56 -0.37 9.20 -7.73
N LYS A 57 -0.18 10.46 -8.10
CA LYS A 57 -1.27 11.43 -8.29
C LYS A 57 -2.05 11.18 -9.59
N ASP A 58 -1.51 10.35 -10.48
CA ASP A 58 -2.15 9.94 -11.74
C ASP A 58 -2.59 8.47 -11.62
N SER A 59 -3.86 8.27 -11.30
CA SER A 59 -4.45 6.95 -11.10
C SER A 59 -4.43 6.10 -12.38
N ALA A 60 -4.52 6.71 -13.56
CA ALA A 60 -4.45 5.99 -14.83
C ALA A 60 -3.04 5.45 -15.09
N MET A 61 -2.00 6.24 -14.75
CA MET A 61 -0.62 5.77 -14.83
C MET A 61 -0.34 4.66 -13.80
N ALA A 62 -0.85 4.79 -12.58
CA ALA A 62 -0.74 3.75 -11.57
C ALA A 62 -1.39 2.43 -12.02
N GLU A 63 -2.59 2.49 -12.63
CA GLU A 63 -3.27 1.31 -13.17
C GLU A 63 -2.48 0.65 -14.30
N ARG A 64 -1.93 1.44 -15.23
CA ARG A 64 -1.06 0.90 -16.29
C ARG A 64 0.18 0.24 -15.71
N ALA A 65 0.82 0.85 -14.72
CA ALA A 65 1.99 0.28 -14.06
C ALA A 65 1.67 -1.04 -13.35
N ALA A 66 0.54 -1.11 -12.64
CA ALA A 66 0.06 -2.34 -12.00
C ALA A 66 -0.22 -3.45 -13.02
N LYS A 67 -0.79 -3.12 -14.19
CA LYS A 67 -0.99 -4.10 -15.28
C LYS A 67 0.32 -4.63 -15.85
N PHE A 68 1.34 -3.79 -16.00
CA PHE A 68 2.68 -4.26 -16.40
C PHE A 68 3.28 -5.18 -15.35
N MET A 69 3.18 -4.82 -14.07
CA MET A 69 3.62 -5.66 -12.97
C MET A 69 2.93 -7.03 -12.99
N GLU A 70 1.61 -7.08 -13.15
CA GLU A 70 0.86 -8.33 -13.25
C GLU A 70 1.26 -9.20 -14.45
N GLN A 71 1.56 -8.58 -15.59
CA GLN A 71 2.03 -9.32 -16.76
C GLN A 71 3.42 -9.91 -16.52
N ILE A 72 4.35 -9.11 -15.99
CA ILE A 72 5.73 -9.55 -15.72
C ILE A 72 5.73 -10.65 -14.66
N CYS A 73 4.99 -10.50 -13.56
CA CYS A 73 4.92 -11.51 -12.50
C CYS A 73 4.28 -12.83 -12.93
N ARG A 74 3.49 -12.85 -14.01
CA ARG A 74 2.86 -14.07 -14.53
C ARG A 74 3.68 -14.76 -15.62
N ASP A 75 4.71 -14.08 -16.13
CA ASP A 75 5.51 -14.56 -17.24
C ASP A 75 6.84 -15.13 -16.73
N SER A 76 7.02 -16.44 -16.89
CA SER A 76 8.24 -17.15 -16.46
C SER A 76 9.48 -16.78 -17.27
N ALA A 77 9.35 -15.99 -18.34
CA ALA A 77 10.48 -15.47 -19.11
C ALA A 77 11.26 -14.36 -18.38
N PHE A 78 10.75 -13.87 -17.25
CA PHE A 78 11.43 -12.87 -16.43
C PHE A 78 11.98 -13.44 -15.12
N GLY A 79 13.23 -13.07 -14.80
CA GLY A 79 13.95 -13.51 -13.61
C GLY A 79 14.49 -12.37 -12.76
N TYR A 80 15.13 -12.68 -11.64
CA TYR A 80 15.73 -11.69 -10.76
C TYR A 80 17.25 -11.57 -10.95
N SER A 81 17.76 -10.34 -11.09
CA SER A 81 19.21 -10.11 -11.10
C SER A 81 19.58 -8.73 -10.57
N GLN A 82 20.58 -8.68 -9.68
CA GLN A 82 21.19 -7.42 -9.24
C GLN A 82 22.39 -6.99 -10.09
N GLY A 83 22.79 -7.80 -11.08
CA GLY A 83 23.90 -7.51 -11.97
C GLY A 83 23.69 -6.19 -12.71
N LYS A 84 24.69 -5.30 -12.71
CA LYS A 84 24.58 -3.96 -13.32
C LYS A 84 24.14 -3.99 -14.79
N ALA A 85 24.55 -5.00 -15.54
CA ALA A 85 24.17 -5.17 -16.95
C ALA A 85 22.79 -5.82 -17.11
N GLN A 86 22.44 -6.75 -16.22
CA GLN A 86 21.27 -7.62 -16.31
C GLN A 86 20.00 -7.03 -15.70
N ARG A 87 20.10 -6.23 -14.63
CA ARG A 87 18.93 -5.63 -13.93
C ARG A 87 17.99 -4.79 -14.81
N TRP A 88 18.43 -4.41 -16.01
CA TRP A 88 17.66 -3.65 -17.00
C TRP A 88 17.37 -4.45 -18.28
N SER A 89 17.79 -5.71 -18.36
CA SER A 89 17.63 -6.52 -19.58
C SER A 89 16.16 -6.78 -19.86
N GLY A 90 15.34 -7.04 -18.83
CA GLY A 90 13.89 -7.20 -18.99
C GLY A 90 13.23 -5.94 -19.56
N TYR A 91 13.56 -4.76 -19.02
CA TYR A 91 13.06 -3.49 -19.54
C TYR A 91 13.43 -3.26 -21.01
N LYS A 92 14.71 -3.46 -21.34
CA LYS A 92 15.22 -3.30 -22.71
C LYS A 92 14.55 -4.28 -23.66
N ALA A 93 14.32 -5.52 -23.25
CA ALA A 93 13.63 -6.52 -24.05
C ALA A 93 12.16 -6.12 -24.31
N ILE A 94 11.45 -5.63 -23.29
CA ILE A 94 10.06 -5.15 -23.46
C ILE A 94 10.02 -3.95 -24.42
N LEU A 95 10.95 -3.00 -24.29
CA LEU A 95 11.05 -1.87 -25.22
C LEU A 95 11.33 -2.32 -26.65
N ALA A 96 12.28 -3.23 -26.84
CA ALA A 96 12.62 -3.79 -28.15
C ALA A 96 11.43 -4.56 -28.76
N ASN A 97 10.57 -5.13 -27.93
CA ASN A 97 9.33 -5.80 -28.30
C ASN A 97 8.12 -4.83 -28.43
N GLY A 98 8.37 -3.55 -28.68
CA GLY A 98 7.32 -2.54 -28.88
C GLY A 98 6.47 -2.26 -27.63
N GLY A 99 7.04 -2.43 -26.44
CA GLY A 99 6.37 -2.23 -25.16
C GLY A 99 5.52 -3.41 -24.70
N LYS A 100 5.61 -4.58 -25.33
CA LYS A 100 4.85 -5.78 -24.97
C LYS A 100 5.67 -6.70 -24.06
N VAL A 101 5.05 -7.13 -22.96
CA VAL A 101 5.64 -8.09 -22.02
C VAL A 101 5.73 -9.48 -22.66
N SER A 102 4.64 -9.94 -23.26
CA SER A 102 4.60 -11.24 -23.93
C SER A 102 5.58 -11.30 -25.09
N GLY A 103 6.49 -12.28 -25.05
CA GLY A 103 7.55 -12.48 -26.03
C GLY A 103 8.85 -11.73 -25.73
N ALA A 104 8.91 -10.97 -24.63
CA ALA A 104 10.16 -10.45 -24.09
C ALA A 104 10.66 -11.36 -22.95
N SER A 105 11.96 -11.31 -22.69
CA SER A 105 12.61 -12.09 -21.63
C SER A 105 13.79 -11.31 -21.05
N GLY A 106 14.05 -11.47 -19.76
CA GLY A 106 15.20 -10.85 -19.12
C GLY A 106 15.02 -10.69 -17.61
N ASP A 107 15.90 -9.92 -17.00
CA ASP A 107 16.00 -9.84 -15.56
C ASP A 107 15.63 -8.44 -15.05
N PHE A 108 15.16 -8.41 -13.81
CA PHE A 108 14.95 -7.21 -13.03
C PHE A 108 15.53 -7.35 -11.62
N ASP A 109 15.84 -6.23 -10.96
CA ASP A 109 15.86 -6.19 -9.50
C ASP A 109 14.57 -5.56 -8.98
N CYS A 110 14.38 -5.53 -7.65
CA CYS A 110 13.17 -4.97 -7.06
C CYS A 110 12.92 -3.52 -7.48
N SER A 111 13.96 -2.71 -7.58
CA SER A 111 13.84 -1.31 -7.99
C SER A 111 13.61 -1.14 -9.48
N THR A 112 14.38 -1.83 -10.33
CA THR A 112 14.25 -1.71 -11.79
C THR A 112 12.94 -2.28 -12.26
N LEU A 113 12.37 -3.30 -11.62
CA LEU A 113 11.03 -3.78 -11.91
C LEU A 113 9.98 -2.66 -11.74
N ILE A 114 10.01 -1.97 -10.58
CA ILE A 114 9.09 -0.86 -10.28
C ILE A 114 9.30 0.30 -11.24
N PHE A 115 10.54 0.71 -11.47
CA PHE A 115 10.86 1.76 -12.44
C PHE A 115 10.38 1.39 -13.84
N SER A 116 10.63 0.15 -14.29
CA SER A 116 10.22 -0.32 -15.62
C SER A 116 8.71 -0.27 -15.78
N CYS A 117 7.95 -0.76 -14.80
CA CYS A 117 6.48 -0.70 -14.83
C CYS A 117 5.98 0.73 -14.98
N TYR A 118 6.57 1.67 -14.25
CA TYR A 118 6.17 3.07 -14.30
C TYR A 118 6.64 3.80 -15.56
N ILE A 119 7.86 3.55 -16.03
CA ILE A 119 8.38 4.14 -17.27
C ILE A 119 7.56 3.64 -18.47
N LEU A 120 7.28 2.34 -18.55
CA LEU A 120 6.39 1.75 -19.55
C LEU A 120 4.95 2.30 -19.45
N ALA A 121 4.52 2.69 -18.25
CA ALA A 121 3.23 3.35 -18.03
C ALA A 121 3.22 4.85 -18.41
N GLY A 122 4.36 5.44 -18.78
CA GLY A 122 4.49 6.84 -19.20
C GLY A 122 5.11 7.78 -18.15
N LEU A 123 5.79 7.26 -17.13
CA LEU A 123 6.58 8.07 -16.21
C LEU A 123 7.91 8.47 -16.88
N ASN A 124 8.18 9.77 -16.94
CA ASN A 124 9.44 10.27 -17.47
C ASN A 124 10.51 10.34 -16.38
N VAL A 125 11.28 9.26 -16.23
CA VAL A 125 12.43 9.16 -15.32
C VAL A 125 13.55 8.38 -16.01
N GLU A 126 14.79 8.82 -15.80
CA GLU A 126 15.96 8.11 -16.31
C GLU A 126 16.12 6.71 -15.69
N PRO A 127 16.51 5.70 -16.48
CA PRO A 127 16.68 4.31 -16.05
C PRO A 127 18.07 4.04 -15.41
N ASP A 128 18.59 4.98 -14.62
CA ASP A 128 19.82 4.85 -13.82
C ASP A 128 19.51 4.49 -12.34
N ALA A 129 18.27 4.14 -12.07
CA ALA A 129 17.73 4.13 -10.72
C ALA A 129 17.96 2.82 -9.94
N TYR A 130 18.06 2.95 -8.62
CA TYR A 130 18.22 1.88 -7.65
C TYR A 130 17.40 2.18 -6.38
N THR A 131 17.23 1.21 -5.49
CA THR A 131 16.30 1.35 -4.36
C THR A 131 16.56 2.58 -3.47
N GLY A 132 17.82 3.00 -3.33
CA GLY A 132 18.20 4.16 -2.51
C GLY A 132 17.81 5.52 -3.10
N ASN A 133 17.72 5.64 -4.42
CA ASN A 133 17.30 6.89 -5.08
C ASN A 133 15.84 6.87 -5.56
N LEU A 134 15.13 5.75 -5.39
CA LEU A 134 13.75 5.55 -5.86
C LEU A 134 12.82 6.67 -5.39
N ARG A 135 12.75 6.90 -4.07
CA ARG A 135 11.85 7.92 -3.51
C ARG A 135 12.14 9.32 -4.05
N VAL A 136 13.42 9.70 -4.12
CA VAL A 136 13.82 11.04 -4.57
C VAL A 136 13.43 11.25 -6.03
N LYS A 137 13.73 10.28 -6.90
CA LYS A 137 13.40 10.37 -8.33
C LYS A 137 11.89 10.41 -8.59
N PHE A 138 11.13 9.54 -7.93
CA PHE A 138 9.67 9.53 -8.06
C PHE A 138 9.04 10.86 -7.59
N LEU A 139 9.50 11.42 -6.47
CA LEU A 139 9.01 12.71 -5.98
C LEU A 139 9.44 13.89 -6.88
N ALA A 140 10.64 13.86 -7.45
CA ALA A 140 11.13 14.89 -8.36
C ALA A 140 10.28 15.05 -9.62
N THR A 141 9.54 14.01 -10.03
CA THR A 141 8.59 14.10 -11.15
C THR A 141 7.37 14.98 -10.85
N GLY A 142 7.11 15.31 -9.58
CA GLY A 142 5.89 15.99 -9.14
C GLY A 142 4.61 15.12 -9.20
N LYS A 143 4.68 13.91 -9.79
CA LYS A 143 3.55 12.99 -9.98
C LYS A 143 3.31 12.05 -8.79
N PHE A 144 4.12 12.11 -7.74
CA PHE A 144 3.99 11.24 -6.57
C PHE A 144 3.86 12.03 -5.27
N LYS A 145 3.21 11.42 -4.29
CA LYS A 145 3.17 11.85 -2.89
C LYS A 145 3.70 10.75 -2.00
N SER A 146 4.53 11.10 -1.03
CA SER A 146 5.12 10.16 -0.09
C SER A 146 4.50 10.32 1.30
N TYR A 147 4.13 9.21 1.90
CA TYR A 147 3.60 9.10 3.25
C TYR A 147 4.52 8.19 4.09
N SER A 148 4.51 8.41 5.39
CA SER A 148 5.31 7.64 6.37
C SER A 148 4.59 7.44 7.70
N ASP A 149 3.32 7.81 7.79
CA ASP A 149 2.49 7.58 8.97
C ASP A 149 2.09 6.10 9.07
N SER A 150 1.76 5.67 10.29
CA SER A 150 1.46 4.27 10.61
C SER A 150 0.25 3.72 9.86
N ALA A 151 -0.71 4.56 9.46
CA ALA A 151 -1.89 4.12 8.72
C ALA A 151 -1.52 3.68 7.29
N HIS A 152 -0.60 4.39 6.64
CA HIS A 152 -0.13 4.04 5.29
C HIS A 152 0.95 2.94 5.29
N VAL A 153 1.92 2.98 6.23
CA VAL A 153 3.06 2.05 6.20
C VAL A 153 2.88 0.79 7.03
N GLY A 154 1.91 0.79 7.95
CA GLY A 154 1.61 -0.32 8.86
C GLY A 154 0.36 -1.11 8.48
N SER A 155 -0.37 -0.69 7.45
CA SER A 155 -1.59 -1.34 6.96
C SER A 155 -1.71 -1.23 5.44
N ASP A 156 -2.39 -2.20 4.85
CA ASP A 156 -2.80 -2.24 3.45
C ASP A 156 -4.17 -1.59 3.20
N LYS A 157 -4.91 -1.19 4.24
CA LYS A 157 -6.27 -0.65 4.10
C LYS A 157 -6.34 0.61 3.22
N LEU A 158 -5.36 1.49 3.32
CA LEU A 158 -5.29 2.71 2.51
C LEU A 158 -4.55 2.51 1.19
N ALA A 159 -4.11 1.28 0.89
CA ALA A 159 -3.38 1.01 -0.33
C ALA A 159 -4.24 1.38 -1.53
N LYS A 160 -3.64 2.04 -2.51
CA LYS A 160 -4.22 2.18 -3.84
C LYS A 160 -3.47 1.31 -4.81
N ARG A 161 -4.16 0.71 -5.76
CA ARG A 161 -3.53 -0.09 -6.81
C ARG A 161 -2.45 0.74 -7.52
N GLY A 162 -1.26 0.17 -7.62
CA GLY A 162 -0.05 0.81 -8.12
C GLY A 162 0.82 1.50 -7.05
N VAL A 163 0.36 1.66 -5.80
CA VAL A 163 1.20 2.30 -4.76
C VAL A 163 2.48 1.49 -4.52
N ILE A 164 3.57 2.20 -4.28
CA ILE A 164 4.87 1.62 -3.97
C ILE A 164 5.11 1.64 -2.46
N TYR A 165 5.41 0.48 -1.88
CA TYR A 165 5.94 0.38 -0.53
C TYR A 165 7.46 0.24 -0.58
N LEU A 166 8.18 1.04 0.20
CA LEU A 166 9.64 1.12 0.16
C LEU A 166 10.24 1.05 1.57
N ARG A 167 11.28 0.21 1.72
CA ARG A 167 12.10 0.13 2.93
C ARG A 167 13.48 -0.44 2.65
N ASP A 168 14.53 0.26 3.12
CA ASP A 168 15.90 -0.25 3.31
C ASP A 168 16.38 -1.25 2.23
N GLY A 169 16.31 -0.88 0.95
CA GLY A 169 16.79 -1.72 -0.16
C GLY A 169 15.76 -2.68 -0.76
N HIS A 170 14.55 -2.74 -0.21
CA HIS A 170 13.43 -3.54 -0.71
C HIS A 170 12.23 -2.66 -1.08
N VAL A 171 11.55 -3.05 -2.15
CA VAL A 171 10.41 -2.32 -2.72
C VAL A 171 9.41 -3.29 -3.33
N LEU A 172 8.13 -2.95 -3.23
CA LEU A 172 7.03 -3.69 -3.87
C LEU A 172 5.93 -2.74 -4.34
N MET A 173 5.01 -3.27 -5.15
CA MET A 173 3.83 -2.56 -5.64
C MET A 173 2.55 -3.23 -5.14
N ALA A 174 1.57 -2.45 -4.70
CA ALA A 174 0.21 -2.94 -4.49
C ALA A 174 -0.46 -3.22 -5.85
N LEU A 175 -1.09 -4.38 -5.96
CA LEU A 175 -1.88 -4.77 -7.13
C LEU A 175 -3.38 -4.66 -6.85
N GLU A 176 -3.80 -4.28 -5.65
CA GLU A 176 -5.21 -4.08 -5.34
C GLU A 176 -5.37 -2.86 -4.45
N ASP A 177 -6.55 -2.28 -4.51
CA ASP A 177 -6.95 -1.30 -3.53
C ASP A 177 -7.19 -2.00 -2.19
N GLY A 178 -6.72 -1.33 -1.13
CA GLY A 178 -7.05 -1.68 0.22
C GLY A 178 -8.53 -1.51 0.46
N ASN A 179 -9.13 -2.47 1.13
CA ASN A 179 -10.50 -2.35 1.61
C ASN A 179 -10.53 -1.48 2.88
N SER A 180 -10.06 -0.24 2.77
CA SER A 180 -10.54 0.80 3.66
C SER A 180 -12.01 0.98 3.28
N THR A 181 -12.90 0.78 4.26
CA THR A 181 -14.15 1.54 4.24
C THR A 181 -13.72 2.97 4.00
N GLU A 182 -13.96 3.46 2.78
CA GLU A 182 -13.50 4.75 2.32
C GLU A 182 -13.86 5.76 3.41
N THR A 183 -12.86 6.41 4.00
CA THR A 183 -13.13 7.67 4.68
C THR A 183 -13.28 8.69 3.57
N THR A 184 -14.42 8.64 2.88
CA THR A 184 -14.98 9.79 2.19
C THR A 184 -14.91 10.93 3.20
N ALA A 185 -14.45 12.12 2.80
CA ALA A 185 -14.47 13.28 3.70
C ALA A 185 -15.92 13.49 4.16
N GLU A 186 -16.22 13.02 5.37
CA GLU A 186 -17.59 12.96 5.86
C GLU A 186 -18.04 14.39 6.14
N THR A 187 -19.16 14.76 5.54
CA THR A 187 -19.76 16.06 5.81
C THR A 187 -20.24 16.04 7.25
N ALA A 188 -19.72 16.95 8.08
CA ALA A 188 -20.17 17.06 9.47
C ALA A 188 -21.68 17.33 9.50
N VAL A 189 -22.44 16.42 10.11
CA VAL A 189 -23.89 16.53 10.25
C VAL A 189 -24.30 17.14 11.59
N GLY A 190 -23.37 17.23 12.55
CA GLY A 190 -23.63 17.85 13.85
C GLY A 190 -22.50 17.68 14.86
N LYS A 191 -22.86 17.68 16.14
CA LYS A 191 -21.98 17.37 17.27
C LYS A 191 -22.69 16.44 18.24
N ILE A 192 -21.93 15.65 18.99
CA ILE A 192 -22.44 14.89 20.14
C ILE A 192 -21.69 15.27 21.40
N ILE A 193 -22.33 15.08 22.56
CA ILE A 193 -21.72 15.17 23.89
C ILE A 193 -21.81 13.81 24.59
N VAL A 194 -20.73 13.38 25.25
CA VAL A 194 -20.67 12.10 25.97
C VAL A 194 -21.21 12.28 27.40
N ASP A 195 -22.50 12.06 27.61
CA ASP A 195 -23.22 12.32 28.87
C ASP A 195 -23.70 11.03 29.57
N GLY A 196 -23.89 9.94 28.84
CA GLY A 196 -24.38 8.63 29.32
C GLY A 196 -23.35 7.78 30.08
N VAL A 197 -22.24 8.36 30.57
CA VAL A 197 -21.15 7.62 31.26
C VAL A 197 -20.77 8.20 32.62
N LYS A 198 -20.23 7.35 33.50
CA LYS A 198 -19.70 7.77 34.81
C LYS A 198 -18.34 8.48 34.73
N GLN A 199 -17.45 8.02 33.86
CA GLN A 199 -16.09 8.59 33.70
C GLN A 199 -15.66 8.66 32.24
N TRP A 200 -15.81 7.57 31.49
CA TRP A 200 -15.43 7.48 30.09
C TRP A 200 -16.15 6.32 29.37
N CYS A 201 -16.25 6.38 28.05
CA CYS A 201 -16.59 5.27 27.17
C CYS A 201 -15.43 4.90 26.23
N ASN A 202 -15.52 3.74 25.59
CA ASN A 202 -14.56 3.33 24.55
C ASN A 202 -15.00 3.91 23.21
N VAL A 203 -14.04 4.51 22.50
CA VAL A 203 -14.18 4.86 21.08
C VAL A 203 -13.65 3.68 20.27
N ARG A 204 -14.47 3.14 19.38
CA ARG A 204 -14.14 1.95 18.58
C ARG A 204 -13.91 2.27 17.12
N SER A 205 -13.30 1.33 16.41
CA SER A 205 -13.01 1.45 14.97
C SER A 205 -14.19 1.13 14.06
N GLY A 206 -15.35 0.74 14.60
CA GLY A 206 -16.56 0.36 13.86
C GLY A 206 -17.78 0.26 14.78
N PRO A 207 -18.99 0.16 14.20
CA PRO A 207 -20.26 0.15 14.94
C PRO A 207 -20.53 -1.24 15.54
N GLY A 208 -19.85 -1.55 16.65
CA GLY A 208 -20.05 -2.83 17.32
C GLY A 208 -19.02 -3.12 18.41
N LEU A 209 -19.33 -4.10 19.26
CA LEU A 209 -18.48 -4.46 20.40
C LEU A 209 -17.27 -5.31 20.00
N GLU A 210 -17.29 -5.94 18.82
CA GLU A 210 -16.18 -6.73 18.27
C GLU A 210 -15.06 -5.86 17.68
N TYR A 211 -15.33 -4.59 17.38
CA TYR A 211 -14.36 -3.69 16.77
C TYR A 211 -13.30 -3.19 17.76
N THR A 212 -12.08 -2.97 17.26
CA THR A 212 -10.94 -2.56 18.09
C THR A 212 -11.17 -1.22 18.76
N ILE A 213 -10.75 -1.09 20.02
CA ILE A 213 -10.81 0.16 20.78
C ILE A 213 -9.69 1.10 20.28
N LEU A 214 -10.06 2.24 19.71
CA LEU A 214 -9.17 3.30 19.27
C LEU A 214 -8.71 4.19 20.42
N GLY A 215 -9.55 4.34 21.44
CA GLY A 215 -9.27 5.19 22.59
C GLY A 215 -10.45 5.29 23.54
N ARG A 216 -10.43 6.32 24.39
CA ARG A 216 -11.48 6.60 25.36
C ARG A 216 -11.95 8.04 25.21
N ALA A 217 -13.26 8.24 25.23
CA ALA A 217 -13.90 9.54 25.31
C ALA A 217 -14.38 9.75 26.74
N LYS A 218 -14.06 10.91 27.33
CA LYS A 218 -14.44 11.22 28.72
C LYS A 218 -15.85 11.77 28.77
N LYS A 219 -16.44 11.71 29.97
CA LYS A 219 -17.71 12.39 30.25
C LYS A 219 -17.58 13.88 29.89
N ASP A 220 -18.63 14.42 29.28
CA ASP A 220 -18.80 15.81 28.85
C ASP A 220 -17.88 16.25 27.68
N GLU A 221 -17.12 15.32 27.06
CA GLU A 221 -16.39 15.62 25.82
C GLU A 221 -17.33 15.73 24.62
N VAL A 222 -17.05 16.69 23.74
CA VAL A 222 -17.83 16.99 22.54
C VAL A 222 -17.06 16.55 21.29
N PHE A 223 -17.73 15.83 20.40
CA PHE A 223 -17.15 15.36 19.14
C PHE A 223 -17.97 15.83 17.93
N VAL A 224 -17.30 16.00 16.80
CA VAL A 224 -17.96 16.23 15.51
C VAL A 224 -18.65 14.94 15.08
N LEU A 225 -19.93 15.04 14.75
CA LEU A 225 -20.76 13.93 14.28
C LEU A 225 -20.76 13.91 12.75
N TYR A 226 -20.52 12.73 12.20
CA TYR A 226 -20.56 12.46 10.76
C TYR A 226 -21.75 11.60 10.33
N GLY A 227 -22.36 10.87 11.26
CA GLY A 227 -23.54 10.06 10.99
C GLY A 227 -23.86 9.08 12.12
N VAL A 228 -24.90 8.27 11.91
CA VAL A 228 -25.32 7.21 12.83
C VAL A 228 -25.40 5.90 12.05
N ASP A 229 -24.77 4.85 12.57
CA ASP A 229 -24.77 3.51 11.98
C ASP A 229 -25.14 2.47 13.01
N GLU A 230 -26.23 1.74 12.77
CA GLU A 230 -26.64 0.61 13.62
C GLU A 230 -26.69 0.96 15.12
N GLY A 231 -27.10 2.20 15.45
CA GLY A 231 -27.16 2.70 16.82
C GLY A 231 -25.84 3.20 17.40
N TRP A 232 -24.81 3.42 16.57
CA TRP A 232 -23.53 4.02 16.95
C TRP A 232 -23.35 5.37 16.30
N TYR A 233 -22.89 6.36 17.06
CA TYR A 233 -22.47 7.65 16.53
C TYR A 233 -21.10 7.55 15.89
N ARG A 234 -21.01 7.93 14.62
CA ARG A 234 -19.78 8.05 13.86
C ARG A 234 -19.18 9.44 14.05
N ILE A 235 -18.00 9.52 14.65
CA ILE A 235 -17.37 10.77 15.10
C ILE A 235 -15.95 10.96 14.59
N GLY A 236 -15.49 12.22 14.58
CA GLY A 236 -14.07 12.54 14.44
C GLY A 236 -13.31 12.35 15.74
N PHE A 237 -12.30 11.47 15.75
CA PHE A 237 -11.49 11.17 16.92
C PHE A 237 -9.99 11.08 16.57
N ASN A 238 -9.15 11.95 17.13
CA ASN A 238 -7.69 11.97 16.93
C ASN A 238 -7.24 11.92 15.46
N GLY A 239 -7.96 12.58 14.54
CA GLY A 239 -7.63 12.62 13.11
C GLY A 239 -8.07 11.39 12.31
N THR A 240 -8.83 10.47 12.92
CA THR A 240 -9.51 9.34 12.26
C THR A 240 -11.01 9.37 12.57
N THR A 241 -11.80 8.56 11.88
CA THR A 241 -13.18 8.25 12.27
C THR A 241 -13.20 7.23 13.41
N GLY A 242 -14.04 7.46 14.41
CA GLY A 242 -14.31 6.55 15.52
C GLY A 242 -15.81 6.41 15.78
N PHE A 243 -16.18 5.41 16.57
CA PHE A 243 -17.59 5.07 16.85
C PHE A 243 -17.84 5.02 18.36
N ILE A 244 -18.92 5.67 18.81
CA ILE A 244 -19.42 5.65 20.20
C ILE A 244 -20.83 5.05 20.19
N PHE A 245 -21.13 4.19 21.16
CA PHE A 245 -22.44 3.58 21.26
C PHE A 245 -23.51 4.64 21.58
N GLY A 246 -24.64 4.60 20.88
CA GLY A 246 -25.67 5.64 20.91
C GLY A 246 -26.17 5.97 22.30
N ASP A 247 -26.35 4.97 23.17
CA ASP A 247 -26.87 5.19 24.52
C ASP A 247 -25.89 5.92 25.47
N LEU A 248 -24.63 6.13 25.04
CA LEU A 248 -23.59 6.77 25.86
C LEU A 248 -23.39 8.26 25.54
N ALA A 249 -24.10 8.79 24.54
CA ALA A 249 -23.95 10.17 24.10
C ALA A 249 -25.27 10.75 23.56
N SER A 250 -25.36 12.08 23.55
CA SER A 250 -26.52 12.80 23.01
C SER A 250 -26.10 13.77 21.92
N GLU A 251 -26.94 13.92 20.89
CA GLU A 251 -26.73 14.96 19.86
C GLU A 251 -26.92 16.36 20.45
N VAL A 252 -25.98 17.25 20.13
CA VAL A 252 -26.03 18.66 20.53
C VAL A 252 -26.79 19.42 19.46
N MET A 253 -28.08 19.65 19.69
CA MET A 253 -28.89 20.50 18.81
C MET A 253 -28.52 21.98 19.00
N PRO A 254 -28.50 22.80 17.92
CA PRO A 254 -28.28 24.23 18.03
C PRO A 254 -29.47 24.90 18.73
N GLY A 255 -29.43 24.96 20.06
CA GLY A 255 -30.49 25.61 20.84
C GLY A 255 -30.52 25.36 22.35
N ASN A 256 -29.63 24.53 22.92
CA ASN A 256 -29.66 24.23 24.35
C ASN A 256 -28.30 24.44 25.03
N VAL A 257 -27.86 25.70 25.08
CA VAL A 257 -26.77 26.17 25.94
C VAL A 257 -27.36 26.88 27.15
#